data_AF-A0A1E1W6A4-F1
#
_entry.id   AF-A0A1E1W6A4-F1
#
_cell.length_a   1.000
_cell.length_b   1.000
_cell.length_c   1.000
_cell.angle_alpha   90.00
_cell.angle_beta   90.00
_cell.angle_gamma   90.00
#
_symmetry.space_group_name_H-M   'P 1'
#
loop_
_entity.id
_entity.type
_entity.pdbx_description
1 polymer ?
#
loop_
_entity_poly.entity_id
_entity_poly.type
_entity_poly.pdbx_seq_one_letter_code
_entity_poly.pdbx_strand_id
1 'polypeptide(L)'
;FLLAFLAFTCLIGKRFCEPRYARRPWLIWFYDTSKQGLGALIIHAANVWLSPHLTGNPCTWYIVNFMLDSTLGLLIIWAGIRLAQYCARNYDIPLINFGEYGKPPQCAAWICQCVLYAALATFAKSLLALVLRLPPVVDVLSTLRLSPVSDPRLELAV
;
A
#
# COMPACT_ATOMS: atom_id res chain seq x y z
N PHE A 1 13.19 -6.15 0.42
CA PHE A 1 12.89 -7.50 0.96
C PHE A 1 12.74 -7.54 2.48
N LEU A 2 13.65 -6.97 3.28
CA LEU A 2 13.54 -6.93 4.76
C LEU A 2 12.19 -6.42 5.26
N LEU A 3 11.74 -5.26 4.76
CA LEU A 3 10.44 -4.68 5.13
C LEU A 3 9.25 -5.60 4.79
N ALA A 4 9.31 -6.34 3.69
CA ALA A 4 8.26 -7.27 3.30
C ALA A 4 8.18 -8.46 4.26
N PHE A 5 9.33 -9.02 4.65
CA PHE A 5 9.40 -10.09 5.64
C PHE A 5 8.89 -9.62 7.01
N LEU A 6 9.32 -8.44 7.45
CA LEU A 6 8.84 -7.83 8.69
C LEU A 6 7.33 -7.61 8.66
N ALA A 7 6.81 -6.98 7.60
CA ALA A 7 5.38 -6.71 7.45
C ALA A 7 4.55 -8.02 7.45
N PHE A 8 5.00 -9.03 6.72
CA PHE A 8 4.33 -10.34 6.69
C PHE A 8 4.33 -11.03 8.06
N THR A 9 5.47 -10.98 8.77
CA THR A 9 5.58 -11.51 10.13
C THR A 9 4.67 -10.74 11.10
N CYS A 10 4.58 -9.42 10.98
CA CYS A 10 3.65 -8.60 11.75
C CYS A 10 2.18 -8.97 11.47
N LEU A 11 1.80 -9.29 10.22
CA LEU A 11 0.44 -9.74 9.89
C LEU A 11 0.12 -11.10 10.53
N ILE A 12 1.08 -12.02 10.55
CA ILE A 12 0.95 -13.30 11.24
C ILE A 12 0.83 -13.06 12.75
N GLY A 13 1.70 -12.24 13.34
CA GLY A 13 1.66 -11.88 14.75
C GLY A 13 0.31 -11.25 15.16
N LYS A 14 -0.17 -10.27 14.38
CA LYS A 14 -1.48 -9.64 14.56
C LYS A 14 -2.60 -10.68 14.63
N ARG A 15 -2.62 -11.64 13.71
CA ARG A 15 -3.63 -12.71 13.69
C ARG A 15 -3.63 -13.54 14.97
N PHE A 16 -2.46 -13.81 15.55
CA PHE A 16 -2.38 -14.55 16.82
C PHE A 16 -2.85 -13.71 18.02
N CYS A 17 -2.69 -12.39 17.95
CA CYS A 17 -3.23 -11.45 18.93
C CYS A 17 -4.75 -11.23 18.80
N GLU A 18 -5.36 -11.52 17.64
CA GLU A 18 -6.80 -11.39 17.45
C GLU A 18 -7.59 -12.45 18.25
N PRO A 19 -8.70 -12.05 18.92
CA PRO A 19 -9.57 -12.98 19.64
C PRO A 19 -10.07 -14.10 18.73
N ARG A 20 -10.12 -15.33 19.26
CA ARG A 20 -10.48 -16.52 18.46
C ARG A 20 -11.85 -16.39 17.75
N TYR A 21 -12.81 -15.70 18.37
CA TYR A 21 -14.16 -15.52 17.81
C TYR A 21 -14.19 -14.54 16.62
N ALA A 22 -13.25 -13.59 16.53
CA ALA A 22 -13.16 -12.62 15.45
C ALA A 22 -12.17 -13.05 14.33
N ARG A 23 -11.41 -14.12 14.58
CA ARG A 23 -10.33 -14.57 13.70
C ARG A 23 -10.90 -15.17 12.42
N ARG A 24 -10.58 -14.54 11.28
CA ARG A 24 -10.96 -15.04 9.95
C ARG A 24 -10.35 -16.42 9.67
N PRO A 25 -11.03 -17.33 8.95
CA PRO A 25 -10.44 -18.59 8.49
C PRO A 25 -9.15 -18.36 7.69
N TRP A 26 -8.21 -19.32 7.73
CA TRP A 26 -6.92 -19.19 7.05
C TRP A 26 -7.03 -18.91 5.55
N LEU A 27 -8.02 -19.52 4.88
CA LEU A 27 -8.28 -19.30 3.47
C LEU A 27 -8.68 -17.85 3.17
N ILE A 28 -9.59 -17.28 3.97
CA ILE A 28 -10.03 -15.89 3.81
C ILE A 28 -8.89 -14.92 4.15
N TRP A 29 -8.13 -15.21 5.22
CA TRP A 29 -6.94 -14.44 5.56
C TRP A 29 -5.89 -14.45 4.44
N PHE A 30 -5.70 -15.60 3.78
CA PHE A 30 -4.81 -15.71 2.62
C PHE A 30 -5.32 -14.85 1.46
N TYR A 31 -6.61 -14.89 1.13
CA TYR A 31 -7.19 -14.02 0.10
C TYR A 31 -7.04 -12.52 0.42
N ASP A 32 -7.27 -12.11 1.67
CA ASP A 32 -7.12 -10.72 2.10
C ASP A 32 -5.65 -10.27 2.07
N THR A 33 -4.73 -11.13 2.50
CA THR A 33 -3.29 -10.82 2.58
C THR A 33 -2.63 -10.84 1.20
N SER A 34 -2.95 -11.82 0.36
CA SER A 34 -2.42 -11.91 -1.02
C SER A 34 -2.83 -10.72 -1.88
N LYS A 35 -4.07 -10.23 -1.72
CA LYS A 35 -4.56 -9.00 -2.37
C LYS A 35 -3.74 -7.77 -1.99
N GLN A 36 -3.46 -7.60 -0.70
CA GLN A 36 -2.59 -6.52 -0.20
C GLN A 36 -1.15 -6.69 -0.71
N GLY A 37 -0.64 -7.93 -0.74
CA GLY A 37 0.67 -8.26 -1.29
C GLY A 37 0.82 -7.89 -2.77
N LEU A 38 -0.20 -8.16 -3.60
CA LEU A 38 -0.23 -7.76 -5.01
C LEU A 38 -0.16 -6.24 -5.16
N GLY A 39 -0.96 -5.49 -4.39
CA GLY A 39 -0.89 -4.02 -4.42
C GLY A 39 0.46 -3.49 -3.94
N ALA A 40 1.03 -4.05 -2.87
CA ALA A 40 2.35 -3.66 -2.38
C ALA A 40 3.46 -3.90 -3.43
N LEU A 41 3.37 -4.99 -4.20
CA LEU A 41 4.29 -5.27 -5.30
C LEU A 41 4.19 -4.21 -6.41
N ILE A 42 2.97 -3.84 -6.81
CA ILE A 42 2.73 -2.79 -7.83
C ILE A 42 3.30 -1.45 -7.36
N ILE A 43 3.02 -1.05 -6.12
CA ILE A 43 3.51 0.21 -5.53
C ILE A 43 5.03 0.21 -5.41
N HIS A 44 5.63 -0.91 -4.99
CA HIS A 44 7.08 -1.04 -4.89
C HIS A 44 7.75 -0.89 -6.27
N ALA A 45 7.24 -1.58 -7.29
CA ALA A 45 7.74 -1.43 -8.65
C ALA A 45 7.61 0.01 -9.16
N ALA A 46 6.48 0.66 -8.90
CA ALA A 46 6.27 2.07 -9.23
C ALA A 46 7.26 3.00 -8.51
N ASN A 47 7.54 2.75 -7.22
CA ASN A 47 8.52 3.51 -6.45
C ASN A 47 9.94 3.37 -6.97
N VAL A 48 10.35 2.15 -7.31
CA VAL A 48 11.68 1.89 -7.92
C VAL A 48 11.80 2.57 -9.28
N TRP A 49 10.73 2.62 -10.06
CA TRP A 49 10.72 3.32 -11.35
C TRP A 49 10.70 4.85 -11.22
N LEU A 50 9.98 5.39 -10.22
CA LEU A 50 9.86 6.83 -9.99
C LEU A 50 11.10 7.44 -9.31
N SER A 51 11.78 6.71 -8.42
CA SER A 51 12.85 7.29 -7.59
C SER A 51 14.01 7.93 -8.36
N PRO A 52 14.47 7.44 -9.54
CA PRO A 52 15.53 8.10 -10.30
C PRO A 52 15.05 9.37 -11.03
N HIS A 53 13.74 9.53 -11.21
CA HIS A 53 13.14 10.67 -11.92
C HIS A 53 12.80 11.84 -10.99
N LEU A 54 13.04 11.71 -9.68
CA LEU A 54 12.86 12.76 -8.68
C LEU A 54 14.20 13.45 -8.41
N THR A 55 14.20 14.78 -8.33
CA THR A 55 15.41 15.59 -8.12
C THR A 55 15.91 15.46 -6.68
N GLY A 56 17.05 14.80 -6.46
CA GLY A 56 17.72 14.70 -5.15
C GLY A 56 18.27 13.31 -4.86
N ASN A 57 18.64 13.04 -3.60
CA ASN A 57 19.14 11.72 -3.19
C ASN A 57 18.04 10.64 -3.37
N PRO A 58 18.26 9.61 -4.20
CA PRO A 58 17.24 8.59 -4.47
C PRO A 58 16.77 7.84 -3.22
N CYS A 59 17.65 7.60 -2.24
CA CYS A 59 17.32 6.90 -1.00
C CYS A 59 16.36 7.72 -0.13
N THR A 60 16.60 9.02 0.00
CA THR A 60 15.72 9.95 0.74
C THR A 60 14.35 10.02 0.09
N TRP A 61 14.30 10.24 -1.23
CA TRP A 61 13.03 10.31 -1.95
C TRP A 61 12.28 8.99 -1.98
N TYR A 62 12.99 7.86 -2.00
CA TYR A 62 12.36 6.55 -1.86
C TYR A 62 11.68 6.39 -0.50
N ILE A 63 12.34 6.76 0.60
CA ILE A 63 11.75 6.71 1.95
C ILE A 63 10.55 7.65 2.07
N VAL A 64 10.64 8.88 1.56
CA VAL A 64 9.53 9.84 1.55
C VAL A 64 8.32 9.29 0.78
N ASN A 65 8.54 8.77 -0.42
CA ASN A 65 7.49 8.11 -1.20
C ASN A 65 6.86 6.94 -0.44
N PHE A 66 7.69 6.08 0.14
CA PHE A 66 7.22 4.95 0.93
C PHE A 66 6.39 5.37 2.15
N MET A 67 6.81 6.42 2.87
CA MET A 67 6.06 6.98 4.00
C MET A 67 4.71 7.56 3.56
N LEU A 68 4.68 8.33 2.48
CA LEU A 68 3.44 8.87 1.91
C LEU A 68 2.49 7.76 1.45
N ASP A 69 3.01 6.72 0.78
CA ASP A 69 2.22 5.57 0.36
C ASP A 69 1.62 4.83 1.59
N SER A 70 2.41 4.69 2.67
CA SER A 70 1.98 4.03 3.92
C SER A 70 1.08 4.88 4.83
N THR A 71 0.83 6.15 4.48
CA THR A 71 -0.01 7.07 5.25
C THR A 71 -1.17 7.58 4.41
N LEU A 72 -0.92 8.58 3.55
CA LEU A 72 -1.91 9.17 2.65
C LEU A 72 -2.39 8.16 1.60
N GLY A 73 -1.50 7.32 1.08
CA GLY A 73 -1.86 6.29 0.09
C GLY A 73 -2.86 5.29 0.66
N LEU A 74 -2.60 4.76 1.87
CA LEU A 74 -3.54 3.90 2.58
C LEU A 74 -4.87 4.60 2.89
N LEU A 75 -4.86 5.89 3.24
CA LEU A 75 -6.08 6.66 3.46
C LEU A 75 -6.92 6.79 2.19
N ILE A 76 -6.30 7.09 1.05
CA ILE A 76 -6.98 7.18 -0.26
C ILE A 76 -7.56 5.82 -0.65
N ILE A 77 -6.79 4.74 -0.51
CA ILE A 77 -7.24 3.37 -0.81
C ILE A 77 -8.41 3.00 0.10
N TRP A 78 -8.32 3.27 1.41
CA TRP A 78 -9.39 3.02 2.36
C TRP A 78 -10.68 3.76 1.97
N ALA A 79 -10.59 5.05 1.65
CA ALA A 79 -11.74 5.84 1.23
C ALA A 79 -12.34 5.30 -0.08
N GLY A 80 -11.50 4.95 -1.05
CA GLY A 80 -11.90 4.35 -2.32
C GLY A 80 -12.60 3.01 -2.15
N ILE A 81 -12.10 2.13 -1.26
CA ILE A 81 -12.77 0.86 -0.94
C ILE A 81 -14.14 1.13 -0.29
N ARG A 82 -14.22 2.05 0.67
CA ARG A 82 -15.50 2.38 1.33
C ARG A 82 -16.52 2.91 0.35
N LEU A 83 -16.11 3.78 -0.57
CA LEU A 83 -16.96 4.29 -1.64
C LEU A 83 -17.38 3.17 -2.60
N ALA A 84 -16.44 2.34 -3.05
CA ALA A 84 -16.74 1.22 -3.94
C ALA A 84 -17.71 0.22 -3.30
N GLN A 85 -17.55 -0.08 -2.01
CA GLN A 85 -18.47 -0.93 -1.25
C GLN A 85 -19.85 -0.27 -1.07
N TYR A 86 -19.91 1.05 -0.89
CA TYR A 86 -21.18 1.78 -0.83
C TYR A 86 -21.92 1.69 -2.17
N CYS A 87 -21.24 1.98 -3.29
CA CYS A 87 -21.80 1.85 -4.63
C CYS A 87 -22.22 0.40 -4.92
N ALA A 88 -21.36 -0.58 -4.62
CA ALA A 88 -21.66 -2.00 -4.86
C ALA A 88 -22.89 -2.47 -4.10
N ARG A 89 -23.13 -1.98 -2.88
CA ARG A 89 -24.37 -2.28 -2.14
C ARG A 89 -25.61 -1.65 -2.77
N ASN A 90 -25.49 -0.43 -3.31
CA ASN A 90 -26.61 0.24 -3.97
C ASN A 90 -26.97 -0.40 -5.31
N TYR A 91 -26.00 -0.98 -6.02
CA TYR A 91 -26.18 -1.65 -7.31
C TYR A 91 -26.28 -3.18 -7.20
N ASP A 92 -26.38 -3.72 -5.99
CA ASP A 92 -26.45 -5.16 -5.69
C ASP A 92 -25.35 -6.00 -6.37
N ILE A 93 -24.09 -5.55 -6.27
CA ILE A 93 -22.91 -6.24 -6.83
C ILE A 93 -22.17 -6.99 -5.69
N PRO A 94 -22.49 -8.27 -5.42
CA PRO A 94 -21.92 -8.99 -4.29
C PRO A 94 -20.41 -9.26 -4.42
N LEU A 95 -19.87 -9.28 -5.65
CA LEU A 95 -18.45 -9.57 -5.91
C LEU A 95 -17.48 -8.52 -5.33
N ILE A 96 -17.94 -7.27 -5.18
CA ILE A 96 -17.12 -6.14 -4.74
C ILE A 96 -17.18 -5.95 -3.21
N ASN A 97 -17.91 -6.79 -2.49
CA ASN A 97 -17.97 -6.70 -1.04
C ASN A 97 -16.65 -7.19 -0.40
N PHE A 98 -15.73 -6.25 -0.14
CA PHE A 98 -14.40 -6.57 0.39
C PHE A 98 -14.43 -7.42 1.65
N GLY A 99 -13.70 -8.54 1.61
CA GLY A 99 -13.59 -9.49 2.72
C GLY A 99 -14.68 -10.57 2.72
N GLU A 100 -15.63 -10.51 1.78
CA GLU A 100 -16.60 -11.57 1.50
C GLU A 100 -16.26 -12.21 0.15
N TYR A 101 -16.18 -13.53 0.11
CA TYR A 101 -15.80 -14.29 -1.10
C TYR A 101 -16.86 -15.32 -1.49
N GLY A 102 -18.01 -15.37 -0.82
CA GLY A 102 -19.06 -16.37 -1.03
C GLY A 102 -18.88 -17.65 -0.21
N LYS A 103 -19.87 -18.56 -0.32
CA LYS A 103 -19.90 -19.87 0.34
C LYS A 103 -20.24 -20.95 -0.71
N PRO A 104 -19.27 -21.76 -1.19
CA PRO A 104 -17.83 -21.74 -0.88
C PRO A 104 -17.11 -20.50 -1.44
N PRO A 105 -15.89 -20.17 -0.96
CA PRO A 105 -15.12 -19.03 -1.46
C PRO A 105 -14.85 -19.13 -2.96
N GLN A 106 -15.25 -18.11 -3.71
CA GLN A 106 -15.16 -18.04 -5.16
C GLN A 106 -13.91 -17.26 -5.58
N CYS A 107 -13.11 -17.86 -6.47
CA CYS A 107 -11.95 -17.18 -7.06
C CYS A 107 -12.34 -15.92 -7.84
N ALA A 108 -13.52 -15.89 -8.47
CA ALA A 108 -13.99 -14.72 -9.21
C ALA A 108 -14.14 -13.47 -8.31
N ALA A 109 -14.72 -13.62 -7.11
CA ALA A 109 -14.81 -12.53 -6.15
C ALA A 109 -13.44 -12.03 -5.71
N TRP A 110 -12.48 -12.95 -5.51
CA TRP A 110 -11.09 -12.58 -5.20
C TRP A 110 -10.43 -11.81 -6.36
N ILE A 111 -10.56 -12.28 -7.60
CA ILE A 111 -10.01 -11.61 -8.78
C ILE A 111 -10.60 -10.21 -8.92
N CYS A 112 -11.93 -10.05 -8.85
CA CYS A 112 -12.57 -8.74 -8.94
C CYS A 112 -12.08 -7.78 -7.85
N GLN A 113 -11.98 -8.26 -6.60
CA GLN A 113 -11.45 -7.44 -5.50
C GLN A 113 -9.96 -7.10 -5.68
N CYS A 114 -9.16 -8.01 -6.24
CA CYS A 114 -7.76 -7.76 -6.57
C CYS A 114 -7.61 -6.70 -7.68
N VAL A 115 -8.40 -6.80 -8.74
CA VAL A 115 -8.41 -5.80 -9.84
C VAL A 115 -8.80 -4.43 -9.30
N LEU A 116 -9.88 -4.35 -8.51
CA LEU A 116 -10.31 -3.09 -7.91
C LEU A 116 -9.26 -2.53 -6.94
N TYR A 117 -8.68 -3.38 -6.09
CA TYR A 117 -7.61 -2.96 -5.16
C TYR A 117 -6.38 -2.46 -5.91
N ALA A 118 -5.95 -3.16 -6.97
CA ALA A 118 -4.84 -2.75 -7.82
C ALA A 118 -5.14 -1.40 -8.50
N ALA A 119 -6.33 -1.22 -9.07
CA ALA A 119 -6.74 0.04 -9.68
C ALA A 119 -6.74 1.20 -8.67
N LEU A 120 -7.26 0.98 -7.46
CA LEU A 120 -7.23 1.98 -6.39
C LEU A 120 -5.80 2.29 -5.93
N ALA A 121 -4.93 1.28 -5.81
CA ALA A 121 -3.54 1.46 -5.44
C ALA A 121 -2.78 2.26 -6.51
N THR A 122 -2.95 1.92 -7.79
CA THR A 122 -2.36 2.68 -8.90
C THR A 122 -2.89 4.11 -8.94
N PHE A 123 -4.20 4.31 -8.75
CA PHE A 123 -4.79 5.65 -8.68
C PHE A 123 -4.20 6.48 -7.54
N ALA A 124 -4.16 5.92 -6.32
CA ALA A 124 -3.56 6.58 -5.16
C ALA A 124 -2.08 6.92 -5.43
N LYS A 125 -1.34 6.00 -6.07
CA LYS A 125 0.06 6.23 -6.41
C LYS A 125 0.24 7.35 -7.43
N SER A 126 -0.55 7.35 -8.49
CA SER A 126 -0.51 8.39 -9.52
C SER A 126 -0.86 9.76 -8.94
N LEU A 127 -1.86 9.82 -8.05
CA LEU A 127 -2.24 11.06 -7.36
C LEU A 127 -1.10 11.57 -6.47
N LEU A 128 -0.53 10.71 -5.62
CA LEU A 128 0.61 11.08 -4.78
C LEU A 128 1.85 11.48 -5.60
N ALA A 129 2.14 10.76 -6.67
CA ALA A 129 3.25 11.07 -7.57
C ALA A 129 3.05 12.43 -8.28
N LEU A 130 1.82 12.77 -8.65
CA LEU A 130 1.51 14.09 -9.22
C LEU A 130 1.65 15.20 -8.18
N VAL A 131 1.16 14.98 -6.95
CA VAL A 131 1.29 15.94 -5.84
C VAL A 131 2.76 16.19 -5.51
N LEU A 132 3.60 15.15 -5.55
CA LEU A 132 5.05 15.27 -5.36
C LEU A 132 5.78 16.03 -6.47
N ARG A 133 5.16 16.27 -7.63
CA ARG A 133 5.74 17.13 -8.67
C ARG A 133 5.47 18.61 -8.43
N LEU A 134 4.61 18.96 -7.48
CA LEU A 134 4.30 20.35 -7.18
C LEU A 134 5.46 20.96 -6.37
N PRO A 135 6.11 22.04 -6.86
CA PRO A 135 7.21 22.71 -6.16
C PRO A 135 6.95 23.01 -4.68
N PRO A 136 5.79 23.57 -4.27
CA PRO A 136 5.57 23.88 -2.85
C PRO A 136 5.55 22.63 -1.95
N VAL A 137 5.14 21.48 -2.49
CA VAL A 137 5.15 20.21 -1.74
C VAL A 137 6.57 19.71 -1.58
N VAL A 138 7.37 19.75 -2.65
CA VAL A 138 8.79 19.37 -2.62
C VAL A 138 9.54 20.23 -1.62
N ASP A 139 9.32 21.55 -1.64
CA ASP A 139 10.00 22.48 -0.74
C ASP A 139 9.70 22.13 0.73
N VAL A 140 8.42 21.94 1.10
CA VAL A 140 8.03 21.54 2.46
C VAL A 140 8.65 20.19 2.84
N LEU A 141 8.55 19.19 1.97
CA LEU A 141 9.09 17.85 2.26
C LEU A 141 10.61 17.82 2.30
N SER A 142 11.30 18.70 1.57
CA SER A 142 12.76 18.82 1.59
C SER A 142 13.30 19.35 2.92
N THR A 143 12.47 20.06 3.70
CA THR A 143 12.82 20.49 5.07
C THR A 143 12.80 19.33 6.07
N LEU A 144 12.15 18.22 5.73
CA LEU A 144 12.17 17.00 6.55
C LEU A 144 13.55 16.35 6.40
N ARG A 145 14.46 16.66 7.34
CA ARG A 145 15.78 16.02 7.43
C ARG A 145 15.64 14.53 7.76
N LEU A 146 15.47 13.72 6.71
CA LEU A 146 15.43 12.25 6.79
C LEU A 146 16.76 11.60 6.41
N SER A 147 17.83 12.38 6.14
CA SER A 147 19.18 11.84 5.93
C SER A 147 19.66 11.22 7.24
N PRO A 148 19.84 9.89 7.32
CA PRO A 148 20.21 9.22 8.57
C PRO A 148 21.65 9.53 8.99
N VAL A 149 22.48 9.99 8.05
CA VAL A 149 23.89 10.30 8.24
C VAL A 149 24.15 11.63 7.54
N SER A 150 24.64 12.62 8.29
CA SER A 150 25.07 13.92 7.76
C SER A 150 26.59 14.04 7.72
N ASP A 151 27.31 12.99 8.14
CA ASP A 151 28.77 12.98 8.23
C ASP A 151 29.38 12.48 6.90
N PRO A 152 30.11 13.34 6.16
CA PRO A 152 30.72 13.01 4.87
C PRO A 152 31.68 11.81 4.92
N ARG A 153 32.24 11.50 6.09
CA ARG A 153 33.21 10.41 6.26
C ARG A 153 32.56 9.02 6.23
N LEU A 154 31.28 8.94 6.57
CA LEU A 154 30.50 7.69 6.57
C LEU A 154 29.86 7.41 5.20
N GLU A 155 29.71 8.40 4.32
CA GLU A 155 29.21 8.19 2.94
C GLU A 155 30.22 7.48 2.03
N LEU A 156 31.52 7.58 2.33
CA LEU A 156 32.61 6.96 1.55
C LEU A 156 32.92 5.51 1.97
N ALA A 157 32.37 5.04 3.08
CA ALA A 157 32.64 3.72 3.64
C ALA A 157 31.57 2.66 3.30
N VAL A 158 30.54 3.02 2.52
CA VAL A 158 29.43 2.17 2.08
C VAL A 158 29.44 2.00 0.57
#